data_AF-A0A1H6F198-F1
#
_entry.id   AF-A0A1H6F198-F1
#
_cell.length_a   1.000
_cell.length_b   1.000
_cell.length_c   1.000
_cell.angle_alpha   90.00
_cell.angle_beta   90.00
_cell.angle_gamma   90.00
#
_symmetry.space_group_name_H-M   'P 1'
#
loop_
_entity.id
_entity.type
_entity.pdbx_description
1 polymer ?
#
loop_
_entity_poly.entity_id
_entity_poly.type
_entity_poly.pdbx_seq_one_letter_code
_entity_poly.pdbx_strand_id
1 'polypeptide(L)'
;MSDDSPPGPDAARARPGFTVPSRSDGWPDLLGRRPLTPAERAELRRALEAEPEPGSTDTTPDPLFLAYLTIDGLDREGDPRKAMRLRGRILAAARSAAEQRRTTFHATETTVTVGIYGTDAAARITVLRAALAALVTKHGLAARDEPW
;
A
#
# COMPACT_ATOMS: atom_id res chain seq x y z
N MET A 1 -8.31 28.83 60.34
CA MET A 1 -8.39 29.96 59.39
C MET A 1 -6.99 30.19 58.87
N SER A 2 -6.88 30.25 57.55
CA SER A 2 -5.73 30.67 56.74
C SER A 2 -4.49 29.76 56.75
N ASP A 3 -4.59 28.78 55.85
CA ASP A 3 -3.52 28.22 55.05
C ASP A 3 -2.89 29.35 54.21
N ASP A 4 -1.60 29.62 54.36
CA ASP A 4 -0.81 30.45 53.44
C ASP A 4 0.54 29.76 53.24
N SER A 5 0.53 28.71 52.43
CA SER A 5 1.74 28.08 51.91
C SER A 5 2.01 28.63 50.51
N PRO A 6 3.23 29.09 50.20
CA PRO A 6 3.56 29.66 48.91
C PRO A 6 3.45 28.58 47.82
N PRO A 7 3.01 28.95 46.59
CA PRO A 7 2.93 28.01 45.49
C PRO A 7 4.36 27.53 45.19
N GLY A 8 4.57 26.22 45.32
CA GLY A 8 5.81 25.57 44.91
C GLY A 8 6.11 25.88 43.43
N PRO A 9 7.37 25.80 43.00
CA PRO A 9 7.72 26.01 41.61
C PRO A 9 7.01 24.93 40.81
N ASP A 10 5.93 25.34 40.16
CA ASP A 10 5.30 24.66 39.06
C ASP A 10 6.44 24.43 38.07
N ALA A 11 6.96 23.20 38.08
CA ALA A 11 7.97 22.74 37.16
C ALA A 11 7.28 22.75 35.79
N ALA A 12 7.25 23.94 35.19
CA ALA A 12 6.95 24.16 33.80
C ALA A 12 7.87 23.21 33.05
N ARG A 13 7.31 22.06 32.67
CA ARG A 13 7.91 21.09 31.78
C ARG A 13 8.52 21.89 30.64
N ALA A 14 9.85 21.98 30.64
CA ALA A 14 10.59 22.48 29.51
C ALA A 14 10.14 21.64 28.31
N ARG A 15 9.29 22.21 27.46
CA ARG A 15 8.99 21.61 26.16
C ARG A 15 10.34 21.53 25.46
N PRO A 16 10.74 20.36 24.92
CA PRO A 16 11.94 20.30 24.11
C PRO A 16 11.79 21.32 22.99
N GLY A 17 12.66 22.34 23.01
CA GLY A 17 12.74 23.32 21.94
C GLY A 17 13.25 22.59 20.70
N PHE A 18 12.34 22.11 19.87
CA PHE A 18 12.69 21.66 18.54
C PHE A 18 12.96 22.91 17.70
N THR A 19 14.24 23.16 17.41
CA THR A 19 14.63 24.14 16.39
C THR A 19 14.51 23.46 15.04
N VAL A 20 13.52 23.85 14.24
CA VAL A 20 13.48 23.47 12.82
C VAL A 20 14.62 24.22 12.13
N PRO A 21 15.52 23.56 11.39
CA PRO A 21 16.44 24.29 10.53
C PRO A 21 15.62 25.04 9.47
N SER A 22 15.74 26.36 9.43
CA SER A 22 15.05 27.20 8.45
C SER A 22 15.98 27.47 7.28
N ARG A 23 15.48 27.31 6.05
CA ARG A 23 16.20 27.70 4.83
C ARG A 23 16.19 29.22 4.64
N SER A 24 17.03 29.72 3.74
CA SER A 24 17.08 31.15 3.37
C SER A 24 15.80 31.68 2.71
N ASP A 25 14.91 30.79 2.28
CA ASP A 25 13.58 31.09 1.72
C ASP A 25 12.45 31.07 2.78
N GLY A 26 12.80 30.85 4.05
CA GLY A 26 11.85 30.82 5.17
C GLY A 26 11.12 29.49 5.34
N TRP A 27 11.37 28.46 4.51
CA TRP A 27 10.72 27.17 4.65
C TRP A 27 11.45 26.22 5.62
N PRO A 28 10.68 25.44 6.42
CA PRO A 28 11.19 24.34 7.24
C PRO A 28 12.03 23.32 6.43
N ASP A 29 13.28 23.11 6.79
CA ASP A 29 14.15 22.09 6.18
C ASP A 29 13.98 20.72 6.84
N LEU A 30 12.74 20.20 6.83
CA LEU A 30 12.38 19.00 7.58
C LEU A 30 12.91 17.69 6.95
N LEU A 31 13.37 17.73 5.70
CA LEU A 31 13.73 16.53 4.93
C LEU A 31 14.98 16.70 4.07
N GLY A 32 15.68 17.84 4.13
CA GLY A 32 16.83 18.14 3.24
C GLY A 32 16.45 18.22 1.76
N ARG A 33 15.15 18.26 1.44
CA ARG A 33 14.64 18.28 0.06
C ARG A 33 14.09 19.66 -0.26
N ARG A 34 14.61 20.26 -1.35
CA ARG A 34 14.13 21.54 -1.87
C ARG A 34 12.70 21.40 -2.40
N PRO A 35 11.80 22.39 -2.16
CA PRO A 35 10.54 22.47 -2.88
C PRO A 35 10.75 22.45 -4.40
N LEU A 36 9.88 21.75 -5.12
CA LEU A 36 9.90 21.73 -6.58
C LEU A 36 9.59 23.13 -7.13
N THR A 37 10.44 23.62 -8.02
CA THR A 37 10.22 24.86 -8.77
C THR A 37 8.99 24.71 -9.69
N PRO A 38 8.40 25.83 -10.17
CA PRO A 38 7.30 25.76 -11.12
C PRO A 38 7.64 24.97 -12.39
N ALA A 39 8.88 25.06 -12.88
CA ALA A 39 9.36 24.34 -14.06
C ALA A 39 9.43 22.82 -13.81
N GLU A 40 10.06 22.39 -12.70
CA GLU A 40 10.15 20.98 -12.32
C GLU A 40 8.76 20.38 -12.09
N ARG A 41 7.84 21.17 -11.54
CA ARG A 41 6.46 20.75 -11.31
C ARG A 41 5.69 20.60 -12.63
N ALA A 42 5.93 21.46 -13.61
CA ALA A 42 5.33 21.35 -14.95
C ALA A 42 5.91 20.15 -15.71
N GLU A 43 7.19 19.86 -15.56
CA GLU A 43 7.83 18.68 -16.14
C GLU A 43 7.30 17.38 -15.53
N LEU A 44 7.18 17.31 -14.20
CA LEU A 44 6.55 16.17 -13.52
C LEU A 44 5.09 16.00 -13.96
N ARG A 45 4.33 17.08 -14.13
CA ARG A 45 2.94 16.99 -14.60
C ARG A 45 2.87 16.43 -16.02
N ARG A 46 3.72 16.91 -16.94
CA ARG A 46 3.82 16.35 -18.30
C ARG A 46 4.24 14.88 -18.29
N ALA A 47 5.18 14.50 -17.43
CA ALA A 47 5.61 13.11 -17.29
C ALA A 47 4.47 12.21 -16.79
N LEU A 48 3.72 12.65 -15.78
CA LEU A 48 2.56 11.93 -15.26
C LEU A 48 1.40 11.84 -16.27
N GLU A 49 1.20 12.87 -17.09
CA GLU A 49 0.19 12.86 -18.17
C GLU A 49 0.62 11.99 -19.37
N ALA A 50 1.94 11.83 -19.57
CA ALA A 50 2.50 10.95 -20.59
C ALA A 50 2.64 9.49 -20.13
N GLU A 51 2.54 9.25 -18.81
CA GLU A 51 2.40 7.89 -18.30
C GLU A 51 1.06 7.33 -18.77
N PRO A 52 1.03 6.12 -19.34
CA PRO A 52 -0.23 5.49 -19.72
C PRO A 52 -1.11 5.37 -18.48
N GLU A 53 -2.40 5.70 -18.63
CA GLU A 53 -3.42 5.56 -17.59
C GLU A 53 -3.21 4.24 -16.83
N PRO A 54 -3.18 4.25 -15.47
CA PRO A 54 -3.06 3.02 -14.70
C PRO A 54 -4.28 2.13 -14.97
N GLY A 55 -4.14 1.22 -15.93
CA GLY A 55 -5.22 0.39 -16.47
C GLY A 55 -5.20 0.24 -18.00
N SER A 56 -4.51 1.13 -18.72
CA SER A 56 -4.29 1.06 -20.18
C SER A 56 -3.16 0.07 -20.54
N THR A 57 -3.17 -1.11 -19.93
CA THR A 57 -2.47 -2.27 -20.49
C THR A 57 -3.53 -3.22 -21.00
N ASP A 58 -3.98 -2.97 -22.23
CA ASP A 58 -4.33 -4.03 -23.20
C ASP A 58 -3.06 -4.82 -23.59
N THR A 59 -2.20 -5.08 -22.60
CA THR A 59 -1.14 -6.05 -22.70
C THR A 59 -1.88 -7.35 -22.48
N THR A 60 -2.32 -7.99 -23.57
CA THR A 60 -2.48 -9.43 -23.57
C THR A 60 -1.20 -9.96 -22.92
N PRO A 61 -1.28 -10.47 -21.68
CA PRO A 61 -0.08 -10.81 -20.96
C PRO A 61 0.62 -11.89 -21.77
N ASP A 62 1.93 -11.77 -21.96
CA ASP A 62 2.72 -12.84 -22.58
C ASP A 62 2.43 -14.13 -21.80
N PRO A 63 1.64 -15.06 -22.38
CA PRO A 63 0.98 -16.11 -21.62
C PRO A 63 1.97 -17.21 -21.23
N LEU A 64 3.18 -17.20 -21.80
CA LEU A 64 4.13 -18.28 -21.61
C LEU A 64 4.57 -18.43 -20.15
N PHE A 65 4.49 -17.37 -19.34
CA PHE A 65 5.02 -17.36 -17.98
C PHE A 65 4.17 -16.59 -16.96
N LEU A 66 2.86 -16.44 -17.18
CA LEU A 66 1.96 -15.78 -16.22
C LEU A 66 1.05 -16.80 -15.54
N ALA A 67 0.98 -16.74 -14.21
CA ALA A 67 0.01 -17.49 -13.42
C ALA A 67 -0.83 -16.54 -12.55
N TYR A 68 -2.09 -16.92 -12.32
CA TYR A 68 -3.06 -16.10 -11.59
C TYR A 68 -3.52 -16.78 -10.30
N LEU A 69 -3.90 -15.96 -9.33
CA LEU A 69 -4.74 -16.34 -8.22
C LEU A 69 -5.82 -15.29 -8.02
N THR A 70 -7.08 -15.69 -8.18
CA THR A 70 -8.25 -14.87 -7.88
C THR A 70 -8.86 -15.32 -6.56
N ILE A 71 -9.05 -14.35 -5.67
CA ILE A 71 -9.74 -14.51 -4.39
C ILE A 71 -11.13 -13.90 -4.50
N ASP A 72 -12.15 -14.72 -4.34
CA ASP A 72 -13.57 -14.34 -4.44
C ASP A 72 -14.22 -14.23 -3.05
N GLY A 73 -15.33 -13.48 -2.98
CA GLY A 73 -16.19 -13.39 -1.81
C GLY A 73 -15.81 -12.29 -0.82
N LEU A 74 -15.06 -11.28 -1.25
CA LEU A 74 -14.66 -10.15 -0.41
C LEU A 74 -15.83 -9.25 0.03
N ASP A 75 -16.94 -9.31 -0.70
CA ASP A 75 -18.21 -8.64 -0.43
C ASP A 75 -19.02 -9.26 0.71
N ARG A 76 -18.67 -10.48 1.14
CA ARG A 76 -19.29 -11.14 2.30
C ARG A 76 -18.95 -10.46 3.62
N GLU A 77 -17.89 -9.65 3.65
CA GLU A 77 -17.51 -8.86 4.81
C GLU A 77 -18.30 -7.55 4.85
N GLY A 78 -19.34 -7.52 5.70
CA GLY A 78 -20.24 -6.36 5.82
C GLY A 78 -19.61 -5.13 6.48
N ASP A 79 -18.45 -5.23 7.12
CA ASP A 79 -17.71 -4.08 7.67
C ASP A 79 -16.67 -3.57 6.64
N PRO A 80 -16.84 -2.36 6.08
CA PRO A 80 -15.92 -1.80 5.08
C PRO A 80 -14.46 -1.71 5.56
N ARG A 81 -14.24 -1.49 6.87
CA ARG A 81 -12.87 -1.42 7.42
C ARG A 81 -12.21 -2.79 7.44
N LYS A 82 -12.98 -3.85 7.74
CA LYS A 82 -12.47 -5.22 7.69
C LYS A 82 -12.23 -5.65 6.25
N ALA A 83 -13.13 -5.33 5.32
CA ALA A 83 -12.95 -5.61 3.91
C ALA A 83 -11.68 -4.94 3.35
N MET A 84 -11.45 -3.67 3.69
CA MET A 84 -10.21 -2.96 3.32
C MET A 84 -8.95 -3.63 3.90
N ARG A 85 -8.98 -4.01 5.18
CA ARG A 85 -7.86 -4.73 5.82
C ARG A 85 -7.62 -6.09 5.18
N LEU A 86 -8.68 -6.80 4.80
CA LEU A 86 -8.62 -8.11 4.15
C LEU A 86 -7.89 -8.01 2.80
N ARG A 87 -8.28 -7.02 1.98
CA ARG A 87 -7.59 -6.68 0.72
C ARG A 87 -6.12 -6.35 0.94
N GLY A 88 -5.83 -5.51 1.95
CA GLY A 88 -4.45 -5.15 2.29
C GLY A 88 -3.60 -6.37 2.67
N ARG A 89 -4.16 -7.34 3.41
CA ARG A 89 -3.46 -8.59 3.76
C ARG A 89 -3.23 -9.48 2.56
N ILE A 90 -4.19 -9.59 1.65
CA ILE A 90 -4.03 -10.33 0.39
C ILE A 90 -2.91 -9.71 -0.46
N LEU A 91 -2.91 -8.39 -0.60
CA LEU A 91 -1.87 -7.67 -1.36
C LEU A 91 -0.49 -7.83 -0.71
N ALA A 92 -0.39 -7.78 0.62
CA ALA A 92 0.86 -8.01 1.32
C ALA A 92 1.40 -9.43 1.10
N ALA A 93 0.54 -10.46 1.23
CA ALA A 93 0.91 -11.84 0.95
C ALA A 93 1.36 -12.03 -0.50
N ALA A 94 0.66 -11.42 -1.46
CA ALA A 94 1.01 -11.44 -2.88
C ALA A 94 2.41 -10.88 -3.13
N ARG A 95 2.73 -9.71 -2.54
CA ARG A 95 4.07 -9.11 -2.67
C ARG A 95 5.17 -9.99 -2.07
N SER A 96 4.91 -10.59 -0.92
CA SER A 96 5.85 -11.52 -0.29
C SER A 96 6.07 -12.78 -1.14
N ALA A 97 4.99 -13.38 -1.66
CA ALA A 97 5.08 -14.58 -2.49
C ALA A 97 5.75 -14.31 -3.84
N ALA A 98 5.60 -13.12 -4.41
CA ALA A 98 6.15 -12.77 -5.72
C ALA A 98 7.67 -12.56 -5.74
N GLU A 99 8.38 -12.47 -4.60
CA GLU A 99 9.85 -12.36 -4.54
C GLU A 99 10.47 -11.42 -5.62
N GLN A 100 9.99 -10.17 -5.69
CA GLN A 100 10.42 -9.13 -6.64
C GLN A 100 10.02 -9.32 -8.11
N ARG A 101 9.23 -10.34 -8.45
CA ARG A 101 8.69 -10.49 -9.80
C ARG A 101 7.70 -9.39 -10.14
N ARG A 102 7.57 -9.15 -11.44
CA ARG A 102 6.48 -8.32 -11.97
C ARG A 102 5.16 -8.98 -11.56
N THR A 103 4.25 -8.15 -11.07
CA THR A 103 2.90 -8.58 -10.65
C THR A 103 1.85 -7.69 -11.30
N THR A 104 0.73 -8.27 -11.70
CA THR A 104 -0.50 -7.52 -12.00
C THR A 104 -1.46 -7.66 -10.82
N PHE A 105 -2.22 -6.60 -10.59
CA PHE A 105 -3.21 -6.55 -9.54
C PHE A 105 -4.49 -5.96 -10.09
N HIS A 106 -5.58 -6.72 -10.00
CA HIS A 106 -6.91 -6.28 -10.37
C HIS A 106 -7.85 -6.53 -9.19
N ALA A 107 -8.56 -5.51 -8.74
CA ALA A 107 -9.47 -5.62 -7.62
C ALA A 107 -10.81 -5.00 -7.98
N THR A 108 -11.88 -5.78 -7.80
CA THR A 108 -13.27 -5.33 -7.92
C THR A 108 -13.87 -5.19 -6.53
N GLU A 109 -15.17 -4.95 -6.38
CA GLU A 109 -15.86 -4.95 -5.08
C GLU A 109 -15.91 -6.34 -4.42
N THR A 110 -15.91 -7.41 -5.21
CA THR A 110 -16.12 -8.79 -4.76
C THR A 110 -14.87 -9.66 -4.87
N THR A 111 -13.91 -9.28 -5.71
CA THR A 111 -12.75 -10.10 -6.05
C THR A 111 -11.42 -9.33 -5.99
N VAL A 112 -10.34 -10.08 -5.78
CA VAL A 112 -8.97 -9.64 -5.97
C VAL A 112 -8.23 -10.69 -6.79
N THR A 113 -7.72 -10.29 -7.96
CA THR A 113 -6.90 -11.11 -8.85
C THR A 113 -5.45 -10.63 -8.81
N VAL A 114 -4.54 -11.55 -8.53
CA VAL A 114 -3.09 -11.34 -8.54
C VAL A 114 -2.51 -12.18 -9.69
N GLY A 115 -1.82 -11.53 -10.62
CA GLY A 115 -0.98 -12.22 -11.60
C GLY A 115 0.49 -12.11 -11.23
N ILE A 116 1.25 -13.20 -11.36
CA ILE A 116 2.71 -13.23 -11.15
C ILE A 116 3.39 -13.69 -12.44
N TYR A 117 4.38 -12.93 -12.90
CA TYR A 117 5.16 -13.27 -14.09
C TYR A 117 6.44 -14.02 -13.75
N GLY A 118 6.86 -14.93 -14.64
CA GLY A 118 8.14 -15.62 -14.61
C GLY A 118 8.01 -17.13 -14.79
N THR A 119 9.13 -17.77 -15.11
CA THR A 119 9.19 -19.23 -15.35
C THR A 119 8.76 -20.07 -14.14
N ASP A 120 8.82 -19.49 -12.94
CA ASP A 120 8.42 -20.07 -11.66
C ASP A 120 7.08 -19.52 -11.13
N ALA A 121 6.31 -18.79 -11.95
CA ALA A 121 5.06 -18.15 -11.55
C ALA A 121 4.09 -19.11 -10.84
N ALA A 122 3.92 -20.34 -11.36
CA ALA A 122 3.06 -21.36 -10.74
C ALA A 122 3.52 -21.76 -9.32
N ALA A 123 4.84 -21.86 -9.09
CA ALA A 123 5.39 -22.13 -7.77
C ALA A 123 5.14 -20.95 -6.82
N ARG A 124 5.26 -19.71 -7.31
CA ARG A 124 4.96 -18.50 -6.53
C ARG A 124 3.47 -18.41 -6.18
N ILE A 125 2.58 -18.76 -7.09
CA ILE A 125 1.13 -18.86 -6.83
C ILE A 125 0.83 -19.94 -5.79
N THR A 126 1.54 -21.07 -5.82
CA THR A 126 1.42 -22.11 -4.79
C THR A 126 1.81 -21.58 -3.40
N VAL A 127 2.91 -20.82 -3.32
CA VAL A 127 3.34 -20.14 -2.08
C VAL A 127 2.28 -19.14 -1.61
N LEU A 128 1.73 -18.34 -2.53
CA LEU A 128 0.66 -17.39 -2.21
C LEU A 128 -0.58 -18.09 -1.66
N ARG A 129 -1.02 -19.18 -2.30
CA ARG A 129 -2.16 -19.98 -1.87
C ARG A 129 -1.96 -20.53 -0.45
N ALA A 130 -0.77 -21.06 -0.16
CA ALA A 130 -0.44 -21.52 1.18
C ALA A 130 -0.49 -20.39 2.22
N ALA A 131 0.05 -19.22 1.90
CA ALA A 131 0.01 -18.05 2.79
C ALA A 131 -1.42 -17.54 3.05
N LEU A 132 -2.32 -17.68 2.07
CA LEU A 132 -3.72 -17.24 2.18
C LEU A 132 -4.66 -18.30 2.75
N ALA A 133 -4.27 -19.57 2.85
CA ALA A 133 -5.15 -20.67 3.23
C ALA A 133 -5.93 -20.41 4.53
N ALA A 134 -5.25 -19.98 5.59
CA ALA A 134 -5.90 -19.67 6.87
C ALA A 134 -6.88 -18.49 6.78
N LEU A 135 -6.56 -17.51 5.93
CA LEU A 135 -7.39 -16.32 5.72
C LEU A 135 -8.64 -16.66 4.89
N VAL A 136 -8.48 -17.49 3.85
CA VAL A 136 -9.56 -18.03 3.04
C VAL A 136 -10.55 -18.81 3.89
N THR A 137 -10.07 -19.75 4.71
CA THR A 137 -10.93 -20.54 5.61
C THR A 137 -11.64 -19.66 6.63
N LYS A 138 -10.92 -18.74 7.29
CA LYS A 138 -11.49 -17.89 8.35
C LYS A 138 -12.61 -16.97 7.84
N HIS A 139 -12.44 -16.44 6.64
CA HIS A 139 -13.36 -15.45 6.07
C HIS A 139 -14.34 -16.07 5.05
N GLY A 140 -14.32 -17.41 4.88
CA GLY A 140 -15.17 -18.10 3.93
C GLY A 140 -14.99 -17.61 2.50
N LEU A 141 -13.75 -17.34 2.08
CA LEU A 141 -13.41 -16.91 0.71
C LEU A 141 -13.25 -18.13 -0.20
N ALA A 142 -13.13 -17.90 -1.50
CA ALA A 142 -12.71 -18.91 -2.47
C ALA A 142 -11.46 -18.47 -3.21
N ALA A 143 -10.65 -19.42 -3.70
CA ALA A 143 -9.40 -19.14 -4.39
C ALA A 143 -9.27 -20.00 -5.66
N ARG A 144 -9.27 -19.38 -6.84
CA ARG A 144 -9.20 -20.03 -8.16
C ARG A 144 -8.04 -19.53 -9.01
N ASP A 145 -7.51 -20.39 -9.87
CA ASP A 145 -6.34 -20.12 -10.73
C ASP A 145 -6.75 -19.58 -12.11
N GLU A 146 -7.67 -18.62 -12.12
CA GLU A 146 -8.21 -18.01 -13.35
C GLU A 146 -8.07 -16.49 -13.29
N PRO A 147 -7.85 -15.82 -14.45
CA PRO A 147 -8.06 -14.39 -14.55
C PRO A 147 -9.54 -14.04 -14.30
N TRP A 148 -9.78 -12.85 -13.76
CA TRP A 148 -11.06 -12.21 -13.37
C TRP A 148 -12.35 -12.92 -13.79
#